data_AF-A0A7C6W281-F1
#
_entry.id   AF-A0A7C6W281-F1
#
_cell.length_a   1.000
_cell.length_b   1.000
_cell.length_c   1.000
_cell.angle_alpha   90.00
_cell.angle_beta   90.00
_cell.angle_gamma   90.00
#
_symmetry.space_group_name_H-M   'P 1'
#
loop_
_entity.id
_entity.type
_entity.pdbx_description
1 polymer ?
#
loop_
_entity_poly.entity_id
_entity_poly.type
_entity_poly.pdbx_seq_one_letter_code
_entity_poly.pdbx_strand_id
1 'polypeptide(L)'
;MKDVIAKVRGYFFTLKCQLTRKNILIGSGLKLYCKLEIEGPGKVSIGNDCIVSKVGGDNRHYVTIYTRDPAAEVSIGNNARLFAARISSKFEIKIGDDLLMEESGIMDT
;
A
#
# COMPACT_ATOMS: atom_id res chain seq x y z
N MET A 1 4.66 13.11 17.95
CA MET A 1 4.80 11.69 18.37
C MET A 1 4.16 10.70 17.41
N LYS A 2 2.88 10.85 17.03
CA LYS A 2 2.19 9.91 16.12
C LYS A 2 2.92 9.68 14.79
N ASP A 3 3.46 10.74 14.18
CA ASP A 3 4.18 10.64 12.90
C ASP A 3 5.49 9.88 13.00
N VAL A 4 6.21 10.02 14.12
CA VAL A 4 7.45 9.26 14.37
C VAL A 4 7.12 7.78 14.48
N ILE A 5 6.07 7.44 15.23
CA ILE A 5 5.60 6.05 15.37
C ILE A 5 5.19 5.48 14.00
N ALA A 6 4.47 6.27 13.18
CA ALA A 6 4.03 5.84 11.86
C ALA A 6 5.21 5.60 10.91
N LYS A 7 6.24 6.46 10.94
CA LYS A 7 7.49 6.27 10.18
C LYS A 7 8.25 5.02 10.63
N VAL A 8 8.41 4.82 11.93
CA VAL A 8 9.10 3.64 12.48
C VAL A 8 8.36 2.36 12.10
N ARG A 9 7.03 2.34 12.20
CA ARG A 9 6.19 1.21 11.76
C ARG A 9 6.34 0.95 10.26
N GLY A 10 6.31 1.99 9.43
CA GLY A 10 6.51 1.85 7.99
C GLY A 10 7.89 1.31 7.64
N TYR A 11 8.93 1.75 8.35
CA TYR A 11 10.28 1.22 8.19
C TYR A 11 10.38 -0.26 8.54
N PHE A 12 9.87 -0.68 9.70
CA PHE A 12 9.85 -2.10 10.09
C PHE A 12 9.02 -2.95 9.13
N PHE A 13 7.88 -2.44 8.66
CA PHE A 13 7.06 -3.12 7.68
C PHE A 13 7.79 -3.30 6.35
N THR A 14 8.46 -2.25 5.88
CA THR A 14 9.29 -2.27 4.66
C THR A 14 10.39 -3.32 4.77
N LEU A 15 11.14 -3.32 5.88
CA LEU A 15 12.20 -4.29 6.12
C LEU A 15 11.65 -5.73 6.17
N LYS A 16 10.52 -5.94 6.86
CA LYS A 16 9.84 -7.24 6.92
C LYS A 16 9.45 -7.72 5.53
N CYS A 17 8.84 -6.87 4.71
CA CYS A 17 8.46 -7.20 3.33
C CYS A 17 9.68 -7.55 2.49
N GLN A 18 10.74 -6.74 2.53
CA GLN A 18 11.96 -6.97 1.77
C GLN A 18 12.64 -8.31 2.14
N LEU A 19 12.60 -8.70 3.42
CA LEU A 19 13.20 -9.96 3.88
C LEU A 19 12.34 -11.20 3.60
N THR A 20 11.01 -11.08 3.65
CA THR A 20 10.11 -12.25 3.58
C THR A 20 9.40 -12.41 2.25
N ARG A 21 9.30 -11.34 1.44
CA ARG A 21 8.48 -11.27 0.23
C ARG A 21 9.19 -10.49 -0.87
N LYS A 22 9.94 -11.20 -1.71
CA LYS A 22 10.72 -10.63 -2.83
C LYS A 22 9.88 -9.94 -3.91
N ASN A 23 8.58 -10.22 -3.97
CA ASN A 23 7.62 -9.60 -4.89
C ASN A 23 7.11 -8.23 -4.42
N ILE A 24 7.50 -7.79 -3.22
CA ILE A 24 7.06 -6.50 -2.65
C ILE A 24 8.26 -5.56 -2.53
N LEU A 25 8.19 -4.43 -3.21
CA LEU A 25 9.17 -3.35 -3.15
C LEU A 25 8.50 -2.11 -2.56
N ILE A 26 9.12 -1.53 -1.53
CA ILE A 26 8.59 -0.34 -0.86
C ILE A 26 9.74 0.67 -0.75
N GLY A 27 9.46 1.89 -1.21
CA GLY A 27 10.36 3.03 -1.13
C GLY A 27 10.58 3.51 0.31
N SER A 28 11.43 4.52 0.43
CA SER A 28 11.72 5.13 1.73
C SER A 28 10.55 6.01 2.22
N GLY A 29 10.49 6.27 3.53
CA GLY A 29 9.56 7.28 4.06
C GLY A 29 8.10 6.82 4.24
N LEU A 30 7.77 5.54 4.04
CA LEU A 30 6.42 5.01 4.29
C LEU A 30 5.93 5.34 5.71
N LYS A 31 4.73 5.91 5.83
CA LYS A 31 4.07 6.18 7.12
C LYS A 31 2.81 5.31 7.26
N LEU A 32 2.81 4.44 8.27
CA LEU A 32 1.68 3.55 8.58
C LEU A 32 0.92 4.04 9.82
N TYR A 33 -0.25 4.63 9.60
CA TYR A 33 -1.18 5.03 10.67
C TYR A 33 -2.24 3.96 10.97
N CYS A 34 -2.42 3.01 10.06
CA CYS A 34 -3.27 1.83 10.23
C CYS A 34 -2.57 0.57 9.67
N LYS A 35 -3.28 -0.56 9.64
CA LYS A 35 -2.78 -1.79 9.01
C LYS A 35 -2.61 -1.55 7.50
N LEU A 36 -1.55 -2.09 6.92
CA LEU A 36 -1.41 -2.26 5.47
C LEU A 36 -1.36 -3.75 5.21
N GLU A 37 -2.30 -4.26 4.42
CA GLU A 37 -2.35 -5.66 4.05
C GLU A 37 -2.05 -5.81 2.57
N ILE A 38 -1.01 -6.58 2.26
CA ILE A 38 -0.62 -6.91 0.91
C ILE A 38 -0.69 -8.43 0.78
N GLU A 39 -1.43 -8.96 -0.18
CA GLU A 39 -1.58 -10.40 -0.40
C GLU A 39 -1.53 -10.78 -1.88
N GLY A 40 -1.18 -12.05 -2.12
CA GLY A 40 -1.10 -12.64 -3.45
C GLY A 40 0.31 -12.79 -4.01
N PRO A 41 0.43 -13.48 -5.17
CA PRO A 41 1.70 -13.86 -5.77
C PRO A 41 2.31 -12.80 -6.69
N GLY A 42 1.52 -11.80 -7.12
CA GLY A 42 1.95 -10.77 -8.06
C GLY A 42 2.91 -9.75 -7.45
N LYS A 43 3.44 -8.86 -8.28
CA LYS A 43 4.39 -7.82 -7.86
C LYS A 43 3.66 -6.60 -7.34
N VAL A 44 4.15 -6.05 -6.23
CA VAL A 44 3.65 -4.80 -5.64
C VAL A 44 4.82 -3.85 -5.41
N SER A 45 4.73 -2.65 -5.97
CA SER A 45 5.67 -1.57 -5.72
C SER A 45 4.95 -0.37 -5.11
N ILE A 46 5.53 0.19 -4.04
CA ILE A 46 5.08 1.42 -3.39
C ILE A 46 6.22 2.42 -3.42
N GLY A 47 5.99 3.62 -3.94
CA GLY A 47 6.97 4.69 -4.04
C GLY A 47 7.40 5.28 -2.69
N ASN A 48 8.14 6.39 -2.76
CA ASN A 48 8.66 7.08 -1.59
C ASN A 48 7.59 7.94 -0.90
N ASP A 49 7.74 8.16 0.40
CA ASP A 49 6.96 9.10 1.21
C ASP A 49 5.44 8.86 1.22
N CYS A 50 5.02 7.64 0.90
CA CYS A 50 3.61 7.27 0.91
C CYS A 50 3.01 7.23 2.33
N ILE A 51 1.71 7.49 2.41
CA ILE A 51 0.94 7.49 3.66
C ILE A 51 -0.19 6.47 3.56
N VAL A 52 -0.29 5.60 4.56
CA VAL A 52 -1.40 4.66 4.72
C VAL A 52 -2.15 5.00 6.01
N SER A 53 -3.44 5.29 5.88
CA SER A 53 -4.29 5.66 7.01
C SER A 53 -5.70 5.08 6.90
N LYS A 54 -6.48 5.32 7.94
CA LYS A 54 -7.92 5.03 7.98
C LYS A 54 -8.70 6.30 7.63
N VAL A 55 -9.91 6.11 7.12
CA VAL A 55 -10.95 7.16 7.07
C VAL A 55 -11.79 7.05 8.35
N GLY A 56 -12.26 8.17 8.87
CA GLY A 56 -13.19 8.19 10.01
C GLY A 56 -14.58 7.75 9.54
N GLY A 57 -15.15 6.72 10.17
CA GLY A 57 -16.52 6.26 9.90
C GLY A 57 -16.67 4.83 9.38
N ASP A 58 -15.66 4.23 8.75
CA ASP A 58 -15.73 2.87 8.18
C ASP A 58 -15.18 1.80 9.13
N ASN A 59 -15.98 0.82 9.57
CA ASN A 59 -15.54 -0.30 10.41
C ASN A 59 -14.37 -1.14 9.85
N ARG A 60 -14.11 -1.09 8.53
CA ARG A 60 -12.95 -1.74 7.87
C ARG A 60 -11.82 -0.73 7.65
N HIS A 61 -11.24 -0.28 8.76
CA HIS A 61 -10.29 0.84 8.87
C HIS A 61 -8.86 0.63 8.30
N TYR A 62 -8.65 -0.08 7.19
CA TYR A 62 -7.28 -0.32 6.68
C TYR A 62 -7.17 -0.45 5.15
N VAL A 63 -5.94 -0.35 4.65
CA VAL A 63 -5.62 -0.42 3.21
C VAL A 63 -5.28 -1.85 2.81
N THR A 64 -5.84 -2.30 1.69
CA THR A 64 -5.57 -3.61 1.09
C THR A 64 -5.02 -3.49 -0.32
N ILE A 65 -4.03 -4.33 -0.64
CA ILE A 65 -3.47 -4.51 -1.98
C ILE A 65 -3.40 -6.00 -2.27
N TYR A 66 -4.27 -6.48 -3.15
CA TYR A 66 -4.37 -7.90 -3.48
C TYR A 66 -4.02 -8.16 -4.94
N THR A 67 -3.09 -9.08 -5.17
CA THR A 67 -2.75 -9.59 -6.49
C THR A 67 -3.38 -10.97 -6.69
N ARG A 68 -4.03 -11.20 -7.83
CA ARG A 68 -4.78 -12.45 -8.09
C ARG A 68 -4.06 -13.42 -9.04
N ASP A 69 -3.02 -12.94 -9.70
CA ASP A 69 -2.22 -13.70 -10.67
C ASP A 69 -0.73 -13.47 -10.39
N PRO A 70 0.16 -14.47 -10.59
CA PRO A 70 1.61 -14.27 -10.46
C PRO A 70 2.19 -13.24 -11.42
N ALA A 71 1.55 -13.00 -12.56
CA ALA A 71 1.91 -11.96 -13.52
C ALA A 71 1.31 -10.59 -13.18
N ALA A 72 0.42 -10.50 -12.17
CA ALA A 72 -0.19 -9.24 -11.79
C ALA A 72 0.85 -8.25 -11.27
N GLU A 73 0.70 -6.99 -11.66
CA GLU A 73 1.54 -5.89 -11.18
C GLU A 73 0.68 -4.76 -10.60
N VAL A 74 1.05 -4.29 -9.41
CA VAL A 74 0.53 -3.08 -8.80
C VAL A 74 1.69 -2.14 -8.55
N SER A 75 1.63 -0.94 -9.12
CA SER A 75 2.59 0.13 -8.87
C SER A 75 1.88 1.35 -8.32
N ILE A 76 2.41 1.87 -7.21
CA ILE A 76 1.95 3.09 -6.55
C ILE A 76 3.11 4.06 -6.55
N GLY A 77 2.89 5.26 -7.10
CA GLY A 77 3.86 6.34 -7.18
C GLY A 77 4.27 6.92 -5.83
N ASN A 78 5.09 7.97 -5.89
CA ASN A 78 5.60 8.71 -4.75
C ASN A 78 4.53 9.62 -4.13
N ASN A 79 4.69 9.90 -2.83
CA ASN A 79 3.81 10.80 -2.06
C ASN A 79 2.31 10.42 -2.11
N ALA A 80 2.01 9.17 -2.47
CA ALA A 80 0.64 8.68 -2.53
C ALA A 80 0.04 8.57 -1.11
N ARG A 81 -1.22 8.95 -0.97
CA ARG A 81 -1.98 8.93 0.28
C ARG A 81 -3.17 8.00 0.13
N LEU A 82 -3.07 6.84 0.77
CA LEU A 82 -4.06 5.76 0.69
C LEU A 82 -4.81 5.67 2.02
N PHE A 83 -6.05 6.11 2.04
CA PHE A 83 -6.90 6.11 3.23
C PHE A 83 -8.05 5.12 3.04
N ALA A 84 -8.01 3.99 3.74
CA ALA A 84 -8.98 2.89 3.58
C ALA A 84 -9.17 2.42 2.11
N ALA A 85 -8.14 2.59 1.28
CA ALA A 85 -8.13 2.21 -0.13
C ALA A 85 -8.07 0.69 -0.31
N ARG A 86 -8.77 0.19 -1.35
CA ARG A 86 -8.87 -1.24 -1.69
C ARG A 86 -8.41 -1.46 -3.13
N ILE A 87 -7.24 -2.06 -3.31
CA ILE A 87 -6.64 -2.28 -4.62
C ILE A 87 -6.62 -3.78 -4.90
N SER A 88 -7.19 -4.22 -6.02
CA SER A 88 -7.15 -5.63 -6.44
C SER A 88 -6.81 -5.76 -7.92
N SER A 89 -5.70 -6.44 -8.23
CA SER A 89 -5.18 -6.56 -9.60
C SER A 89 -5.11 -8.01 -10.06
N LYS A 90 -5.46 -8.26 -11.33
CA LYS A 90 -5.19 -9.51 -12.04
C LYS A 90 -4.13 -9.32 -13.13
N PHE A 91 -4.13 -8.17 -13.80
CA PHE A 91 -3.13 -7.82 -14.81
C PHE A 91 -2.27 -6.66 -14.32
N GLU A 92 -2.73 -5.42 -14.39
CA GLU A 92 -1.91 -4.25 -14.07
C GLU A 92 -2.74 -3.10 -13.50
N ILE A 93 -2.29 -2.55 -12.37
CA ILE A 93 -2.78 -1.28 -11.83
C ILE A 93 -1.57 -0.35 -11.64
N LYS A 94 -1.65 0.84 -12.26
CA LYS A 94 -0.67 1.92 -12.09
C LYS A 94 -1.34 3.13 -11.45
N ILE A 95 -0.90 3.47 -10.24
CA ILE A 95 -1.27 4.67 -9.50
C ILE A 95 -0.09 5.64 -9.58
N GLY A 96 -0.34 6.85 -10.08
CA GLY A 96 0.69 7.88 -10.24
C GLY A 96 1.13 8.53 -8.92
N ASP A 97 2.09 9.45 -9.04
CA ASP A 97 2.58 10.27 -7.94
C ASP A 97 1.50 11.24 -7.42
N ASP A 98 1.64 11.70 -6.18
CA ASP A 98 0.77 12.70 -5.53
C ASP A 98 -0.72 12.34 -5.47
N LEU A 99 -1.07 11.06 -5.67
CA LEU A 99 -2.44 10.59 -5.56
C LEU A 99 -2.94 10.70 -4.12
N LEU A 100 -4.16 11.18 -3.94
CA LEU A 100 -4.95 10.96 -2.73
C LEU A 100 -6.14 10.07 -3.07
N MET A 101 -6.26 8.95 -2.35
CA MET A 101 -7.32 7.98 -2.48
C MET A 101 -7.93 7.75 -1.09
N GLU A 102 -9.17 8.20 -0.90
CA GLU A 102 -9.96 7.89 0.29
C GLU A 102 -10.75 6.59 0.07
N GLU A 103 -11.78 6.34 0.88
CA GLU A 103 -12.54 5.09 0.93
C GLU A 103 -13.13 4.69 -0.44
N SER A 104 -12.30 4.02 -1.23
CA SER A 104 -12.56 3.71 -2.63
C SER A 104 -11.82 2.44 -3.02
N GLY A 105 -12.23 1.86 -4.14
CA GLY A 105 -11.65 0.63 -4.65
C GLY A 105 -11.29 0.73 -6.13
N ILE A 106 -10.14 0.18 -6.49
CA ILE A 106 -9.75 -0.06 -7.89
C ILE A 106 -9.61 -1.57 -8.05
N MET A 107 -10.31 -2.11 -9.05
CA MET A 107 -10.29 -3.53 -9.35
C MET A 107 -10.10 -3.76 -10.84
N ASP A 108 -9.12 -4.59 -11.16
CA ASP A 108 -8.81 -5.11 -12.49
C ASP A 108 -9.10 -6.62 -12.52
N THR A 109 -9.78 -7.13 -13.55
CA THR A 109 -10.48 -8.44 -13.57
C THR A 109 -10.28 -9.27 -14.82
#